data_AF-A0A968R767-F1
#
_entry.id   AF-A0A968R767-F1
#
_cell.length_a   1.000
_cell.length_b   1.000
_cell.length_c   1.000
_cell.angle_alpha   90.00
_cell.angle_beta   90.00
_cell.angle_gamma   90.00
#
_symmetry.space_group_name_H-M   'P 1'
#
loop_
_entity.id
_entity.type
_entity.pdbx_description
1 polymer ?
#
loop_
_entity_poly.entity_id
_entity_poly.type
_entity_poly.pdbx_seq_one_letter_code
_entity_poly.pdbx_strand_id
1 'polypeptide(L)'
;NPQDSAKESFQTFWSQDYLTKKGWQQEIAWFDSRIAPLFAANYYRKIGENSEFQDNFWLLDLPFIAIFAIEFLGRTYLISRRHPSVTWRAAMLWRWYDIFLLIPAWRLLRILPVTIRIHQAKMPDLQPIRQQISRGFVANFAQELTEVVVIQLINQMQQSIATGDLAKQLFQSQQQRYLDINNINEIEAIASRLVQVTVYKVLPQLQPDLEALLRYNIELFLKQSPLYQGFQQVPGIGSLPAKLAEQLVAELSKLATNGPQNAYEAFKTASEDPAGVQLSNQLVQHFGQALGTELQREQTLQEIQLLLGDFLEEFKINYIQRLSEEDFEKILEQAKQLQQIAPR
;
A
#
# COMPACT_ATOMS: atom_id res chain seq x y z
N ASN A 1 22.78 -65.03 25.09
CA ASN A 1 23.60 -65.78 26.05
C ASN A 1 24.70 -64.83 26.54
N PRO A 2 24.69 -64.35 27.79
CA PRO A 2 25.69 -63.38 28.25
C PRO A 2 27.13 -63.93 28.21
N GLN A 3 27.28 -65.26 28.25
CA GLN A 3 28.56 -65.98 28.14
C GLN A 3 29.12 -66.13 26.71
N ASP A 4 28.39 -65.67 25.68
CA ASP A 4 28.82 -65.72 24.26
C ASP A 4 29.11 -64.31 23.71
N SER A 5 29.48 -63.35 24.58
CA SER A 5 29.82 -62.00 24.15
C SER A 5 31.27 -61.94 23.67
N ALA A 6 31.51 -61.32 22.51
CA ALA A 6 32.86 -61.06 21.99
C ALA A 6 33.77 -60.35 23.01
N LYS A 7 33.19 -59.57 23.94
CA LYS A 7 33.91 -58.90 25.03
C LYS A 7 34.46 -59.89 26.07
N GLU A 8 33.70 -60.93 26.40
CA GLU A 8 34.10 -61.97 27.35
C GLU A 8 35.12 -62.93 26.72
N SER A 9 34.94 -63.30 25.45
CA SER A 9 35.96 -64.04 24.69
C SER A 9 37.28 -63.27 24.59
N PHE A 10 37.22 -61.95 24.36
CA PHE A 10 38.40 -61.09 24.34
C PHE A 10 39.08 -61.05 25.71
N GLN A 11 38.34 -60.78 26.79
CA GLN A 11 38.89 -60.75 28.15
C GLN A 11 39.51 -62.09 28.55
N THR A 12 38.89 -63.20 28.17
CA THR A 12 39.39 -64.55 28.45
C THR A 12 40.67 -64.84 27.68
N PHE A 13 40.69 -64.56 26.37
CA PHE A 13 41.87 -64.78 25.51
C PHE A 13 43.08 -63.98 25.99
N TRP A 14 42.88 -62.73 26.39
CA TRP A 14 43.95 -61.85 26.88
C TRP A 14 44.24 -61.99 28.38
N SER A 15 43.62 -62.95 29.07
CA SER A 15 43.90 -63.20 30.49
C SER A 15 45.23 -63.93 30.66
N GLN A 16 45.95 -63.58 31.74
CA GLN A 16 47.22 -64.24 32.07
C GLN A 16 47.03 -65.74 32.33
N ASP A 17 45.93 -66.13 32.98
CA ASP A 17 45.63 -67.53 33.30
C ASP A 17 45.48 -68.38 32.03
N TYR A 18 44.75 -67.88 31.02
CA TYR A 18 44.56 -68.57 29.75
C TYR A 18 45.86 -68.71 28.96
N LEU A 19 46.61 -67.62 28.76
CA LEU A 19 47.85 -67.62 27.97
C LEU A 19 48.97 -68.45 28.63
N THR A 20 49.00 -68.52 29.96
CA THR A 20 49.97 -69.35 30.69
C THR A 20 49.62 -70.84 30.58
N LYS A 21 48.33 -71.20 30.64
CA LYS A 21 47.86 -72.59 30.54
C LYS A 21 47.94 -73.17 29.13
N LYS A 22 47.69 -72.35 28.10
CA LYS A 22 47.63 -72.79 26.70
C LYS A 22 48.92 -72.57 25.92
N GLY A 23 49.82 -71.72 26.42
CA GLY A 23 51.09 -71.41 25.79
C GLY A 23 51.00 -70.17 24.91
N TRP A 24 51.48 -69.05 25.43
CA TRP A 24 51.30 -67.73 24.82
C TRP A 24 51.79 -67.63 23.36
N GLN A 25 52.92 -68.27 23.02
CA GLN A 25 53.50 -68.17 21.67
C GLN A 25 52.57 -68.79 20.60
N GLN A 26 51.92 -69.91 20.91
CA GLN A 26 51.04 -70.60 19.96
C GLN A 26 49.71 -69.86 19.80
N GLU A 27 49.13 -69.38 20.91
CA GLU A 27 47.88 -68.63 20.89
C GLU A 27 48.03 -67.27 20.16
N ILE A 28 49.16 -66.58 20.34
CA ILE A 28 49.44 -65.33 19.60
C ILE A 28 49.63 -65.61 18.11
N ALA A 29 50.37 -66.65 17.72
CA ALA A 29 50.52 -67.02 16.32
C ALA A 29 49.17 -67.42 15.67
N TRP A 30 48.28 -68.08 16.42
CA TRP A 30 46.92 -68.35 15.97
C TRP A 30 46.11 -67.06 15.82
N PHE A 31 46.18 -66.13 16.78
CA PHE A 31 45.49 -64.85 16.70
C PHE A 31 45.94 -64.05 15.47
N ASP A 32 47.25 -63.94 15.24
CA ASP A 32 47.81 -63.19 14.11
C ASP A 32 47.46 -63.82 12.76
N SER A 33 47.38 -65.14 12.67
CA SER A 33 47.10 -65.84 11.41
C SER A 33 45.61 -66.04 11.12
N ARG A 34 44.75 -66.15 12.15
CA ARG A 34 43.33 -66.48 11.98
C ARG A 34 42.38 -65.35 12.34
N ILE A 35 42.73 -64.51 13.31
CA ILE A 35 41.80 -63.50 13.87
C ILE A 35 42.15 -62.09 13.40
N ALA A 36 43.42 -61.69 13.46
CA ALA A 36 43.88 -60.36 13.02
C ALA A 36 43.49 -60.02 11.56
N PRO A 37 43.58 -60.94 10.58
CA PRO A 37 43.17 -60.66 9.21
C PRO A 37 41.66 -60.42 9.07
N LEU A 38 40.84 -61.03 9.94
CA LEU A 38 39.38 -60.85 9.94
C LEU A 38 38.99 -59.46 10.43
N PHE A 39 39.77 -58.86 11.35
CA PHE A 39 39.60 -57.46 11.75
C PHE A 39 39.97 -56.50 10.61
N ALA A 40 40.99 -56.83 9.81
CA ALA A 40 41.41 -56.02 8.68
C ALA A 40 40.39 -56.03 7.52
N ALA A 41 39.60 -57.10 7.39
CA ALA A 41 38.82 -57.34 6.17
C ALA A 41 37.40 -56.77 6.16
N ASN A 42 36.78 -56.31 7.26
CA ASN A 42 35.34 -56.01 7.19
C ASN A 42 34.72 -55.06 8.22
N TYR A 43 35.42 -54.00 8.64
CA TYR A 43 34.71 -52.82 9.16
C TYR A 43 34.54 -51.80 8.04
N TYR A 44 33.46 -51.92 7.26
CA TYR A 44 33.05 -50.90 6.29
C TYR A 44 32.83 -49.53 6.95
N ARG A 45 32.73 -49.49 8.29
CA ARG A 45 32.62 -48.27 9.09
C ARG A 45 33.47 -48.40 10.37
N LYS A 46 34.38 -47.45 10.59
CA LYS A 46 35.20 -47.36 11.80
C LYS A 46 34.29 -47.15 13.01
N ILE A 47 34.51 -47.94 14.05
CA ILE A 47 33.84 -47.81 15.35
C ILE A 47 34.79 -47.01 16.25
N GLY A 48 34.27 -45.95 16.89
CA GLY A 48 35.00 -45.14 17.85
C GLY A 48 35.25 -45.89 19.16
N GLU A 49 36.11 -45.36 20.02
CA GLU A 49 36.43 -45.95 21.33
C GLU A 49 35.19 -46.11 22.24
N ASN A 50 34.13 -45.32 21.99
CA ASN A 50 32.84 -45.37 22.65
C ASN A 50 31.87 -46.44 22.08
N SER A 51 32.32 -47.31 21.18
CA SER A 51 31.48 -48.29 20.46
C SER A 51 30.42 -47.69 19.52
N GLU A 52 30.47 -46.37 19.24
CA GLU A 52 29.60 -45.72 18.27
C GLU A 52 30.25 -45.63 16.89
N PHE A 53 29.45 -45.46 15.85
CA PHE A 53 29.98 -45.25 14.51
C PHE A 53 30.68 -43.89 14.40
N GLN A 54 31.89 -43.88 13.85
CA GLN A 54 32.57 -42.64 13.54
C GLN A 54 31.78 -41.86 12.47
N ASP A 55 31.35 -40.63 12.79
CA ASP A 55 30.64 -39.74 11.89
C ASP A 55 31.60 -38.78 11.16
N ASN A 56 32.16 -39.26 10.05
CA ASN A 56 32.95 -38.43 9.13
C ASN A 56 32.12 -37.97 7.93
N PHE A 57 30.78 -38.03 7.99
CA PHE A 57 29.96 -37.68 6.83
C PHE A 57 30.11 -36.22 6.41
N TRP A 58 30.51 -35.32 7.30
CA TRP A 58 30.78 -33.91 6.97
C TRP A 58 31.96 -33.76 6.00
N LEU A 59 32.95 -34.64 6.09
CA LEU A 59 34.14 -34.61 5.23
C LEU A 59 33.79 -35.05 3.80
N LEU A 60 32.89 -36.03 3.67
CA LEU A 60 32.34 -36.46 2.37
C LEU A 60 31.45 -35.39 1.73
N ASP A 61 30.85 -34.53 2.54
CA ASP A 61 29.93 -33.48 2.11
C ASP A 61 30.64 -32.18 1.69
N LEU A 62 31.87 -31.97 2.19
CA LEU A 62 32.73 -30.83 1.88
C LEU A 62 32.92 -30.57 0.37
N PRO A 63 33.24 -31.56 -0.50
CA PRO A 63 33.35 -31.29 -1.94
C PRO A 63 32.04 -30.76 -2.55
N PHE A 64 30.88 -31.23 -2.10
CA PHE A 64 29.59 -30.71 -2.57
C PHE A 64 29.34 -29.28 -2.10
N ILE A 65 29.65 -28.98 -0.84
CA ILE A 65 29.59 -27.62 -0.29
C ILE A 65 30.52 -26.69 -1.09
N ALA A 66 31.72 -27.14 -1.46
CA ALA A 66 32.64 -26.35 -2.25
C ALA A 66 32.06 -26.01 -3.64
N ILE A 67 31.43 -26.98 -4.31
CA ILE A 67 30.74 -26.75 -5.58
C ILE A 67 29.61 -25.73 -5.42
N PHE A 68 28.77 -25.87 -4.38
CA PHE A 68 27.69 -24.91 -4.11
C PHE A 68 28.21 -23.52 -3.75
N ALA A 69 29.32 -23.42 -3.02
CA ALA A 69 29.94 -22.14 -2.69
C ALA A 69 30.43 -21.43 -3.96
N ILE A 70 31.12 -22.16 -4.85
CA ILE A 70 31.58 -21.62 -6.13
C ILE A 70 30.39 -21.17 -6.99
N GLU A 71 29.35 -21.99 -7.07
CA GLU A 71 28.14 -21.66 -7.82
C GLU A 71 27.44 -20.41 -7.25
N PHE A 72 27.30 -20.32 -5.93
CA PHE A 72 26.70 -19.18 -5.24
C PHE A 72 27.48 -17.89 -5.49
N LEU A 73 28.80 -17.92 -5.32
CA LEU A 73 29.67 -16.77 -5.58
C LEU A 73 29.62 -16.36 -7.05
N GLY A 74 29.68 -17.32 -7.98
CA GLY A 74 29.59 -17.06 -9.41
C GLY A 74 28.26 -16.43 -9.82
N ARG A 75 27.13 -16.96 -9.33
CA ARG A 75 25.80 -16.41 -9.63
C ARG A 75 25.59 -15.02 -9.05
N THR A 76 25.95 -14.81 -7.79
CA THR A 76 25.79 -13.51 -7.12
C THR A 76 26.68 -12.44 -7.77
N TYR A 77 27.89 -12.82 -8.20
CA TYR A 77 28.76 -11.96 -8.98
C TYR A 77 28.16 -11.60 -10.36
N LEU A 78 27.64 -12.58 -11.09
CA LEU A 78 26.97 -12.35 -12.38
C LEU A 78 25.74 -11.44 -12.25
N ILE A 79 24.95 -11.59 -11.18
CA ILE A 79 23.79 -10.73 -10.89
C ILE A 79 24.23 -9.30 -10.67
N SER A 80 25.23 -9.08 -9.81
CA SER A 80 25.77 -7.74 -9.53
C SER A 80 26.36 -7.09 -10.79
N ARG A 81 26.94 -7.88 -11.71
CA ARG A 81 27.43 -7.37 -12.99
C ARG A 81 26.32 -7.03 -13.99
N ARG A 82 25.21 -7.77 -13.98
CA ARG A 82 24.07 -7.54 -14.90
C ARG A 82 23.13 -6.42 -14.43
N HIS A 83 23.07 -6.18 -13.13
CA HIS A 83 22.21 -5.16 -12.53
C HIS A 83 23.06 -4.12 -11.79
N PRO A 84 23.39 -2.98 -12.42
CA PRO A 84 24.27 -1.95 -11.85
C PRO A 84 23.75 -1.34 -10.55
N SER A 85 22.44 -1.44 -10.28
CA SER A 85 21.79 -0.97 -9.06
C SER A 85 22.00 -1.91 -7.85
N VAL A 86 22.52 -3.12 -8.04
CA VAL A 86 22.61 -4.15 -7.00
C VAL A 86 24.06 -4.39 -6.61
N THR A 87 24.41 -4.03 -5.37
CA THR A 87 25.71 -4.37 -4.79
C THR A 87 25.87 -5.88 -4.64
N TRP A 88 27.10 -6.39 -4.67
CA TRP A 88 27.34 -7.83 -4.57
C TRP A 88 26.81 -8.46 -3.26
N ARG A 89 26.86 -7.72 -2.14
CA ARG A 89 26.25 -8.15 -0.87
C ARG A 89 24.72 -8.20 -0.97
N ALA A 90 24.10 -7.21 -1.63
CA ALA A 90 22.66 -7.24 -1.90
C ALA A 90 22.29 -8.41 -2.82
N ALA A 91 23.13 -8.76 -3.80
CA ALA A 91 22.92 -9.94 -4.64
C ALA A 91 23.01 -11.26 -3.86
N MET A 92 23.90 -11.35 -2.86
CA MET A 92 23.94 -12.49 -1.93
C MET A 92 22.67 -12.57 -1.06
N LEU A 93 22.22 -11.43 -0.51
CA LEU A 93 20.99 -11.36 0.29
C LEU A 93 19.75 -11.70 -0.53
N TRP A 94 19.71 -11.29 -1.80
CA TRP A 94 18.63 -11.66 -2.71
C TRP A 94 18.54 -13.17 -2.94
N ARG A 95 19.66 -13.89 -2.77
CA ARG A 95 19.76 -15.36 -2.82
C ARG A 95 20.01 -15.97 -1.44
N TRP A 96 19.47 -15.36 -0.37
CA TRP A 96 19.68 -15.82 1.01
C TRP A 96 19.43 -17.33 1.20
N TYR A 97 18.46 -17.90 0.48
CA TYR A 97 18.11 -19.31 0.58
C TYR A 97 19.29 -20.23 0.23
N ASP A 98 20.12 -19.88 -0.75
CA ASP A 98 21.26 -20.71 -1.17
C ASP A 98 22.32 -20.89 -0.07
N ILE A 99 22.33 -20.03 0.97
CA ILE A 99 23.23 -20.16 2.13
C ILE A 99 23.01 -21.50 2.85
N PHE A 100 21.78 -22.01 2.86
CA PHE A 100 21.48 -23.32 3.47
C PHE A 100 22.18 -24.50 2.77
N LEU A 101 22.58 -24.35 1.51
CA LEU A 101 23.39 -25.35 0.81
C LEU A 101 24.81 -25.44 1.37
N LEU A 102 25.29 -24.38 2.03
CA LEU A 102 26.65 -24.29 2.55
C LEU A 102 26.78 -24.82 3.99
N ILE A 103 25.67 -25.13 4.65
CA ILE A 103 25.66 -25.59 6.05
C ILE A 103 25.91 -27.11 6.10
N PRO A 104 26.96 -27.59 6.80
CA PRO A 104 27.27 -29.02 6.90
C PRO A 104 26.44 -29.76 7.97
N ALA A 105 26.02 -29.07 9.04
CA ALA A 105 25.35 -29.66 10.20
C ALA A 105 23.84 -29.87 10.02
N TRP A 106 23.14 -28.97 9.34
CA TRP A 106 21.69 -29.03 9.14
C TRP A 106 21.30 -29.32 7.69
N ARG A 107 21.69 -30.49 7.22
CA ARG A 107 21.52 -30.90 5.80
C ARG A 107 20.07 -30.88 5.33
N LEU A 108 19.10 -31.08 6.23
CA LEU A 108 17.68 -31.01 5.89
C LEU A 108 17.23 -29.62 5.42
N LEU A 109 17.93 -28.54 5.83
CA LEU A 109 17.63 -27.19 5.36
C LEU A 109 17.89 -27.04 3.86
N ARG A 110 18.67 -27.94 3.24
CA ARG A 110 18.90 -27.97 1.78
C ARG A 110 17.64 -28.28 0.98
N ILE A 111 16.60 -28.82 1.61
CA ILE A 111 15.30 -29.02 0.95
C ILE A 111 14.72 -27.68 0.50
N LEU A 112 14.94 -26.58 1.25
CA LEU A 112 14.42 -25.26 0.91
C LEU A 112 14.99 -24.74 -0.42
N PRO A 113 16.33 -24.61 -0.61
CA PRO A 113 16.89 -24.18 -1.89
C PRO A 113 16.56 -25.12 -3.03
N VAL A 114 16.57 -26.42 -2.78
CA VAL A 114 16.25 -27.43 -3.81
C VAL A 114 14.82 -27.25 -4.29
N THR A 115 13.86 -27.11 -3.39
CA THR A 115 12.44 -26.88 -3.74
C THR A 115 12.25 -25.59 -4.54
N ILE A 116 12.92 -24.51 -4.13
CA ILE A 116 12.89 -23.23 -4.85
C ILE A 116 13.49 -23.36 -6.25
N ARG A 117 14.64 -24.04 -6.39
CA ARG A 117 15.31 -24.26 -7.68
C ARG A 117 14.50 -25.15 -8.61
N ILE A 118 13.87 -26.20 -8.08
CA ILE A 118 12.93 -27.07 -8.79
C ILE A 118 11.74 -26.25 -9.31
N HIS A 119 11.19 -25.37 -8.47
CA HIS A 119 10.13 -24.46 -8.88
C HIS A 119 10.57 -23.51 -10.01
N GLN A 120 11.75 -22.89 -9.87
CA GLN A 120 12.33 -21.99 -10.88
C GLN A 120 12.61 -22.72 -12.21
N ALA A 121 12.97 -24.01 -12.14
CA ALA A 121 13.17 -24.87 -13.30
C ALA A 121 11.85 -25.33 -13.96
N LYS A 122 10.69 -24.96 -13.41
CA LYS A 122 9.35 -25.35 -13.88
C LYS A 122 9.15 -26.86 -14.00
N MET A 123 9.87 -27.66 -13.21
CA MET A 123 9.80 -29.12 -13.23
C MET A 123 9.99 -29.68 -11.82
N PRO A 124 9.03 -30.44 -11.25
CA PRO A 124 7.62 -30.60 -11.64
C PRO A 124 6.76 -29.36 -11.33
N ASP A 125 5.53 -29.32 -11.84
CA ASP A 125 4.61 -28.20 -11.59
C ASP A 125 4.16 -28.14 -10.12
N LEU A 126 4.74 -27.20 -9.36
CA LEU A 126 4.41 -26.97 -7.95
C LEU A 126 3.24 -25.97 -7.77
N GLN A 127 2.59 -25.52 -8.86
CA GLN A 127 1.37 -24.72 -8.81
C GLN A 127 0.31 -25.25 -7.84
N PRO A 128 -0.07 -26.55 -7.81
CA PRO A 128 -1.10 -27.04 -6.89
C PRO A 128 -0.69 -26.93 -5.42
N ILE A 129 0.58 -27.18 -5.08
CA ILE A 129 1.09 -27.02 -3.72
C ILE A 129 1.10 -25.55 -3.32
N ARG A 130 1.52 -24.66 -4.23
CA ARG A 130 1.45 -23.21 -4.01
C ARG A 130 0.01 -22.75 -3.79
N GLN A 131 -0.95 -23.26 -4.57
CA GLN A 131 -2.37 -22.92 -4.40
C GLN A 131 -2.92 -23.42 -3.07
N GLN A 132 -2.43 -24.55 -2.55
CA GLN A 132 -2.83 -25.07 -1.25
C GLN A 132 -2.22 -24.26 -0.10
N ILE A 133 -0.92 -23.93 -0.19
CA ILE A 133 -0.24 -23.06 0.77
C ILE A 133 -0.85 -21.67 0.75
N SER A 134 -1.11 -21.11 -0.43
CA SER A 134 -1.77 -19.82 -0.56
C SER A 134 -3.18 -19.89 0.00
N ARG A 135 -3.96 -20.96 -0.22
CA ARG A 135 -5.28 -21.08 0.43
C ARG A 135 -5.18 -21.10 1.96
N GLY A 136 -4.22 -21.81 2.55
CA GLY A 136 -4.03 -21.83 4.01
C GLY A 136 -3.48 -20.52 4.58
N PHE A 137 -2.50 -19.92 3.92
CA PHE A 137 -1.89 -18.65 4.30
C PHE A 137 -2.84 -17.47 4.06
N VAL A 138 -3.43 -17.38 2.87
CA VAL A 138 -4.43 -16.38 2.51
C VAL A 138 -5.69 -16.57 3.35
N ALA A 139 -6.18 -17.76 3.69
CA ALA A 139 -7.34 -17.86 4.58
C ALA A 139 -7.08 -17.27 5.98
N ASN A 140 -5.87 -17.44 6.53
CA ASN A 140 -5.51 -16.92 7.85
C ASN A 140 -5.17 -15.42 7.82
N PHE A 141 -4.55 -14.93 6.75
CA PHE A 141 -4.08 -13.55 6.65
C PHE A 141 -4.93 -12.65 5.74
N ALA A 142 -5.86 -13.18 4.93
CA ALA A 142 -6.63 -12.39 3.97
C ALA A 142 -7.49 -11.34 4.66
N GLN A 143 -8.04 -11.66 5.84
CA GLN A 143 -8.86 -10.70 6.56
C GLN A 143 -8.01 -9.51 6.99
N GLU A 144 -6.90 -9.75 7.69
CA GLU A 144 -5.99 -8.68 8.13
C GLU A 144 -5.38 -7.93 6.93
N LEU A 145 -4.96 -8.64 5.88
CA LEU A 145 -4.37 -8.04 4.68
C LEU A 145 -5.38 -7.20 3.90
N THR A 146 -6.62 -7.69 3.73
CA THR A 146 -7.66 -6.94 3.00
C THR A 146 -8.08 -5.72 3.80
N GLU A 147 -8.20 -5.83 5.12
CA GLU A 147 -8.50 -4.70 6.00
C GLU A 147 -7.41 -3.63 5.93
N VAL A 148 -6.13 -4.04 5.98
CA VAL A 148 -4.98 -3.15 5.78
C VAL A 148 -5.05 -2.44 4.43
N VAL A 149 -5.31 -3.18 3.34
CA VAL A 149 -5.42 -2.59 1.99
C VAL A 149 -6.57 -1.57 1.92
N VAL A 150 -7.72 -1.87 2.51
CA VAL A 150 -8.87 -0.94 2.51
C VAL A 150 -8.58 0.31 3.35
N ILE A 151 -8.03 0.16 4.55
CA ILE A 151 -7.64 1.29 5.41
C ILE A 151 -6.62 2.17 4.68
N GLN A 152 -5.66 1.56 4.00
CA GLN A 152 -4.64 2.28 3.25
C GLN A 152 -5.24 3.10 2.11
N LEU A 153 -6.17 2.51 1.33
CA LEU A 153 -6.88 3.22 0.26
C LEU A 153 -7.65 4.43 0.81
N ILE A 154 -8.34 4.26 1.95
CA ILE A 154 -9.08 5.34 2.61
C ILE A 154 -8.12 6.42 3.12
N ASN A 155 -7.05 6.04 3.83
CA ASN A 155 -6.05 6.98 4.34
C ASN A 155 -5.42 7.78 3.19
N GLN A 156 -5.13 7.16 2.05
CA GLN A 156 -4.57 7.85 0.89
C GLN A 156 -5.56 8.85 0.29
N MET A 157 -6.85 8.49 0.25
CA MET A 157 -7.90 9.40 -0.20
C MET A 157 -8.02 10.59 0.76
N GLN A 158 -8.04 10.33 2.08
CA GLN A 158 -8.04 11.38 3.11
C GLN A 158 -6.82 12.28 3.02
N GLN A 159 -5.63 11.71 2.81
CA GLN A 159 -4.39 12.46 2.64
C GLN A 159 -4.46 13.35 1.41
N SER A 160 -4.92 12.83 0.27
CA SER A 160 -5.08 13.60 -0.98
C SER A 160 -6.04 14.79 -0.82
N ILE A 161 -7.10 14.60 -0.03
CA ILE A 161 -8.03 15.67 0.35
C ILE A 161 -7.34 16.68 1.28
N ALA A 162 -6.63 16.21 2.31
CA ALA A 162 -6.00 17.05 3.32
C ALA A 162 -4.83 17.89 2.78
N THR A 163 -4.03 17.34 1.86
CA THR A 163 -2.92 18.04 1.19
C THR A 163 -3.40 18.98 0.08
N GLY A 164 -4.69 18.91 -0.26
CA GLY A 164 -5.30 19.64 -1.36
C GLY A 164 -4.76 19.20 -2.73
N ASP A 165 -4.22 17.98 -2.85
CA ASP A 165 -3.64 17.51 -4.11
C ASP A 165 -4.72 17.37 -5.19
N LEU A 166 -5.94 16.95 -4.82
CA LEU A 166 -7.11 16.98 -5.70
C LEU A 166 -7.41 18.39 -6.23
N ALA A 167 -7.30 19.41 -5.37
CA ALA A 167 -7.52 20.80 -5.75
C ALA A 167 -6.39 21.31 -6.64
N LYS A 168 -5.13 20.96 -6.38
CA LYS A 168 -4.01 21.32 -7.25
C LYS A 168 -4.16 20.71 -8.64
N GLN A 169 -4.68 19.49 -8.75
CA GLN A 169 -4.95 18.81 -10.03
C GLN A 169 -6.01 19.52 -10.88
N LEU A 170 -6.98 20.21 -10.27
CA LEU A 170 -7.92 21.08 -10.99
C LEU A 170 -7.24 22.26 -11.68
N PHE A 171 -6.16 22.78 -11.09
CA PHE A 171 -5.51 24.02 -11.54
C PHE A 171 -4.17 23.79 -12.24
N GLN A 172 -3.61 22.57 -12.21
CA GLN A 172 -2.31 22.21 -12.77
C GLN A 172 -2.43 20.98 -13.67
N SER A 173 -2.92 21.15 -14.89
CA SER A 173 -3.19 20.04 -15.83
C SER A 173 -1.96 19.46 -16.53
N GLN A 174 -0.74 19.98 -16.33
CA GLN A 174 0.33 19.78 -17.31
C GLN A 174 1.65 19.12 -16.86
N GLN A 175 1.85 18.77 -15.59
CA GLN A 175 3.21 18.39 -15.12
C GLN A 175 3.34 17.21 -14.14
N GLN A 176 2.28 16.52 -13.75
CA GLN A 176 2.41 15.42 -12.77
C GLN A 176 2.27 14.04 -13.44
N ARG A 177 3.07 13.07 -12.98
CA ARG A 177 2.99 11.63 -13.28
C ARG A 177 1.70 11.03 -12.69
N TYR A 178 0.55 11.56 -13.08
CA TYR A 178 -0.72 10.90 -12.88
C TYR A 178 -0.97 10.09 -14.15
N LEU A 179 -1.13 8.77 -14.01
CA LEU A 179 -1.51 7.93 -15.13
C LEU A 179 -3.00 8.15 -15.38
N ASP A 180 -3.27 9.02 -16.34
CA ASP A 180 -4.57 9.23 -16.94
C ASP A 180 -4.82 8.09 -17.95
N ILE A 181 -5.91 7.34 -17.76
CA ILE A 181 -6.28 6.17 -18.54
C ILE A 181 -6.96 6.61 -19.84
N ASN A 182 -7.75 7.68 -19.78
CA ASN A 182 -8.66 8.11 -20.84
C ASN A 182 -8.30 9.46 -21.47
N ASN A 183 -7.18 10.05 -21.04
CA ASN A 183 -6.66 11.35 -21.44
C ASN A 183 -7.63 12.52 -21.11
N ILE A 184 -8.49 12.32 -20.10
CA ILE A 184 -9.49 13.27 -19.59
C ILE A 184 -9.23 13.45 -18.10
N ASN A 185 -9.02 14.69 -17.65
CA ASN A 185 -8.98 14.98 -16.21
C ASN A 185 -10.41 14.94 -15.65
N GLU A 186 -10.79 13.86 -14.96
CA GLU A 186 -12.15 13.70 -14.44
C GLU A 186 -12.52 14.78 -13.43
N ILE A 187 -11.56 15.24 -12.62
CA ILE A 187 -11.82 16.29 -11.64
C ILE A 187 -12.19 17.60 -12.36
N GLU A 188 -11.46 17.95 -13.41
CA GLU A 188 -11.75 19.12 -14.26
C GLU A 188 -13.10 18.95 -14.97
N ALA A 189 -13.39 17.77 -15.51
CA ALA A 189 -14.65 17.47 -16.19
C ALA A 189 -15.86 17.58 -15.24
N ILE A 190 -15.75 17.05 -14.02
CA ILE A 190 -16.78 17.18 -12.97
C ILE A 190 -16.96 18.66 -12.61
N ALA A 191 -15.87 19.39 -12.36
CA ALA A 191 -15.94 20.80 -12.00
C ALA A 191 -16.58 21.64 -13.12
N SER A 192 -16.17 21.43 -14.37
CA SER A 192 -16.74 22.08 -15.54
C SER A 192 -18.23 21.80 -15.67
N ARG A 193 -18.65 20.53 -15.47
CA ARG A 193 -20.06 20.16 -15.51
C ARG A 193 -20.86 20.81 -14.38
N LEU A 194 -20.32 20.87 -13.16
CA LEU A 194 -20.97 21.54 -12.04
C LEU A 194 -21.13 23.04 -12.28
N VAL A 195 -20.11 23.70 -12.84
CA VAL A 195 -20.20 25.11 -13.26
C VAL A 195 -21.26 25.29 -14.33
N GLN A 196 -21.30 24.41 -15.34
CA GLN A 196 -22.29 24.47 -16.42
C GLN A 196 -23.72 24.34 -15.89
N VAL A 197 -23.98 23.36 -15.02
CA VAL A 197 -25.29 23.16 -14.38
C VAL A 197 -25.65 24.39 -13.54
N THR A 198 -24.71 24.91 -12.76
CA THR A 198 -24.94 26.08 -11.92
C THR A 198 -25.29 27.31 -12.76
N VAL A 199 -24.48 27.62 -13.77
CA VAL A 199 -24.64 28.83 -14.58
C VAL A 199 -25.87 28.78 -15.48
N TYR A 200 -26.09 27.65 -16.18
CA TYR A 200 -27.14 27.58 -17.21
C TYR A 200 -28.47 27.05 -16.72
N LYS A 201 -28.51 26.36 -15.57
CA LYS A 201 -29.73 25.72 -15.07
C LYS A 201 -30.17 26.24 -13.72
N VAL A 202 -29.23 26.46 -12.79
CA VAL A 202 -29.55 26.88 -11.41
C VAL A 202 -29.73 28.40 -11.32
N LEU A 203 -28.77 29.20 -11.80
CA LEU A 203 -28.84 30.67 -11.72
C LEU A 203 -30.12 31.26 -12.34
N PRO A 204 -30.62 30.80 -13.51
CA PRO A 204 -31.88 31.31 -14.05
C PRO A 204 -33.09 31.07 -13.14
N GLN A 205 -33.11 29.97 -12.39
CA GLN A 205 -34.20 29.66 -11.44
C GLN A 205 -34.15 30.56 -10.21
N LEU A 206 -32.98 31.09 -9.86
CA LEU A 206 -32.75 31.96 -8.70
C LEU A 206 -32.87 33.44 -9.02
N GLN A 207 -33.11 33.79 -10.29
CA GLN A 207 -33.35 35.18 -10.70
C GLN A 207 -34.32 35.94 -9.77
N PRO A 208 -35.51 35.42 -9.40
CA PRO A 208 -36.43 36.16 -8.52
C PRO A 208 -35.86 36.41 -7.12
N ASP A 209 -35.12 35.46 -6.55
CA ASP A 209 -34.51 35.60 -5.22
C ASP A 209 -33.34 36.59 -5.25
N LEU A 210 -32.53 36.53 -6.31
CA LEU A 210 -31.46 37.50 -6.56
C LEU A 210 -32.02 38.91 -6.77
N GLU A 211 -33.11 39.04 -7.52
CA GLU A 211 -33.81 40.32 -7.70
C GLU A 211 -34.37 40.87 -6.39
N ALA A 212 -34.95 40.01 -5.54
CA ALA A 212 -35.47 40.41 -4.23
C ALA A 212 -34.35 40.92 -3.32
N LEU A 213 -33.21 40.21 -3.27
CA LEU A 213 -32.03 40.64 -2.52
C LEU A 213 -31.41 41.92 -3.07
N LEU A 214 -31.31 42.06 -4.39
CA LEU A 214 -30.80 43.28 -5.02
C LEU A 214 -31.72 44.47 -4.73
N ARG A 215 -33.04 44.32 -4.87
CA ARG A 215 -34.01 45.36 -4.52
C ARG A 215 -33.89 45.77 -3.06
N TYR A 216 -33.78 44.80 -2.15
CA TYR A 216 -33.60 45.05 -0.73
C TYR A 216 -32.34 45.88 -0.44
N ASN A 217 -31.20 45.47 -1.00
CA ASN A 217 -29.93 46.17 -0.82
C ASN A 217 -29.96 47.58 -1.44
N ILE A 218 -30.60 47.75 -2.60
CA ILE A 218 -30.78 49.06 -3.23
C ILE A 218 -31.69 49.95 -2.37
N GLU A 219 -32.78 49.44 -1.81
CA GLU A 219 -33.65 50.20 -0.90
C GLU A 219 -32.94 50.61 0.38
N LEU A 220 -32.15 49.71 0.97
CA LEU A 220 -31.34 49.99 2.15
C LEU A 220 -30.32 51.10 1.86
N PHE A 221 -29.62 51.00 0.73
CA PHE A 221 -28.68 52.00 0.25
C PHE A 221 -29.34 53.36 0.01
N LEU A 222 -30.52 53.38 -0.62
CA LEU A 222 -31.27 54.61 -0.87
C LEU A 222 -31.74 55.27 0.44
N LYS A 223 -32.23 54.48 1.40
CA LYS A 223 -32.67 54.99 2.72
C LYS A 223 -31.51 55.54 3.56
N GLN A 224 -30.33 54.94 3.46
CA GLN A 224 -29.12 55.37 4.17
C GLN A 224 -28.38 56.52 3.47
N SER A 225 -28.72 56.81 2.20
CA SER A 225 -28.07 57.88 1.44
C SER A 225 -28.53 59.27 1.92
N PRO A 226 -27.58 60.19 2.21
CA PRO A 226 -27.88 61.59 2.55
C PRO A 226 -28.71 62.31 1.46
N LEU A 227 -28.65 61.82 0.22
CA LEU A 227 -29.42 62.34 -0.92
C LEU A 227 -30.93 62.14 -0.76
N TYR A 228 -31.37 61.05 -0.14
CA TYR A 228 -32.80 60.74 0.04
C TYR A 228 -33.41 61.56 1.20
N GLN A 229 -32.61 61.85 2.22
CA GLN A 229 -33.03 62.67 3.37
C GLN A 229 -33.10 64.16 3.04
N GLY A 230 -32.22 64.67 2.16
CA GLY A 230 -32.23 66.07 1.71
C GLY A 230 -33.40 66.44 0.76
N PHE A 231 -34.21 65.45 0.37
CA PHE A 231 -35.22 65.60 -0.68
C PHE A 231 -36.57 66.15 -0.21
N GLN A 232 -36.86 66.11 1.09
CA GLN A 232 -38.11 66.63 1.64
C GLN A 232 -38.20 68.17 1.60
N GLN A 233 -37.17 68.90 1.11
CA GLN A 233 -37.08 70.35 1.31
C GLN A 233 -36.67 71.20 0.08
N VAL A 234 -36.50 70.66 -1.14
CA VAL A 234 -35.96 71.47 -2.26
C VAL A 234 -36.81 71.44 -3.55
N PRO A 235 -37.32 72.58 -4.04
CA PRO A 235 -37.93 72.70 -5.36
C PRO A 235 -36.87 72.92 -6.46
N GLY A 236 -36.96 72.18 -7.59
CA GLY A 236 -36.13 72.40 -8.80
C GLY A 236 -35.22 71.24 -9.24
N ILE A 237 -35.77 70.03 -9.35
CA ILE A 237 -35.00 68.79 -9.57
C ILE A 237 -34.82 68.48 -11.07
N GLY A 238 -33.64 68.76 -11.62
CA GLY A 238 -33.31 68.49 -13.04
C GLY A 238 -32.14 67.52 -13.29
N SER A 239 -31.25 67.29 -12.33
CA SER A 239 -29.99 66.52 -12.51
C SER A 239 -29.88 65.26 -11.66
N LEU A 240 -30.95 64.87 -10.99
CA LEU A 240 -30.98 63.77 -10.02
C LEU A 240 -30.97 62.36 -10.62
N PRO A 241 -31.70 62.08 -11.71
CA PRO A 241 -31.64 60.76 -12.34
C PRO A 241 -30.22 60.42 -12.82
N ALA A 242 -29.46 61.42 -13.30
CA ALA A 242 -28.11 61.22 -13.82
C ALA A 242 -27.10 60.82 -12.73
N LYS A 243 -27.11 61.49 -11.58
CA LYS A 243 -26.18 61.17 -10.47
C LYS A 243 -26.50 59.84 -9.78
N LEU A 244 -27.78 59.50 -9.66
CA LEU A 244 -28.21 58.19 -9.16
C LEU A 244 -27.81 57.08 -10.13
N ALA A 245 -27.99 57.31 -11.44
CA ALA A 245 -27.55 56.37 -12.46
C ALA A 245 -26.03 56.18 -12.44
N GLU A 246 -25.23 57.25 -12.32
CA GLU A 246 -23.77 57.16 -12.22
C GLU A 246 -23.30 56.38 -10.98
N GLN A 247 -23.89 56.62 -9.80
CA GLN A 247 -23.55 55.87 -8.58
C GLN A 247 -23.96 54.39 -8.66
N LEU A 248 -25.13 54.09 -9.22
CA LEU A 248 -25.58 52.71 -9.45
C LEU A 248 -24.67 51.99 -10.45
N VAL A 249 -24.32 52.65 -11.56
CA VAL A 249 -23.41 52.09 -12.56
C VAL A 249 -22.02 51.85 -11.97
N ALA A 250 -21.51 52.75 -11.13
CA ALA A 250 -20.22 52.59 -10.46
C ALA A 250 -20.21 51.41 -9.48
N GLU A 251 -21.28 51.21 -8.70
CA GLU A 251 -21.38 50.07 -7.77
C GLU A 251 -21.63 48.75 -8.49
N LEU A 252 -22.49 48.73 -9.51
CA LEU A 252 -22.68 47.55 -10.37
C LEU A 252 -21.39 47.19 -11.11
N SER A 253 -20.62 48.19 -11.54
CA SER A 253 -19.30 47.97 -12.15
C SER A 253 -18.30 47.40 -11.14
N LYS A 254 -18.28 47.87 -9.88
CA LYS A 254 -17.47 47.24 -8.83
C LYS A 254 -17.90 45.80 -8.56
N LEU A 255 -19.19 45.50 -8.60
CA LEU A 255 -19.72 44.15 -8.43
C LEU A 255 -19.38 43.24 -9.63
N ALA A 256 -19.26 43.79 -10.84
CA ALA A 256 -18.78 43.04 -12.01
C ALA A 256 -17.25 42.84 -12.00
N THR A 257 -16.48 43.78 -11.44
CA THR A 257 -15.01 43.78 -11.51
C THR A 257 -14.36 43.07 -10.30
N ASN A 258 -14.93 43.22 -9.11
CA ASN A 258 -14.44 42.62 -7.84
C ASN A 258 -15.38 41.50 -7.33
N GLY A 259 -16.14 40.91 -8.25
CA GLY A 259 -17.40 40.20 -7.98
C GLY A 259 -17.47 39.23 -6.80
N PRO A 260 -16.48 38.35 -6.57
CA PRO A 260 -16.56 37.41 -5.44
C PRO A 260 -16.53 38.10 -4.08
N GLN A 261 -15.69 39.14 -3.93
CA GLN A 261 -15.44 39.79 -2.65
C GLN A 261 -16.62 40.69 -2.25
N ASN A 262 -17.11 41.50 -3.19
CA ASN A 262 -18.20 42.44 -2.92
C ASN A 262 -19.56 41.74 -2.82
N ALA A 263 -19.79 40.68 -3.59
CA ALA A 263 -21.00 39.86 -3.43
C ALA A 263 -21.02 39.17 -2.06
N TYR A 264 -19.86 38.71 -1.58
CA TYR A 264 -19.73 38.14 -0.24
C TYR A 264 -20.01 39.17 0.86
N GLU A 265 -19.47 40.39 0.78
CA GLU A 265 -19.77 41.43 1.77
C GLU A 265 -21.22 41.92 1.73
N ALA A 266 -21.82 42.02 0.54
CA ALA A 266 -23.24 42.35 0.40
C ALA A 266 -24.13 41.26 1.03
N PHE A 267 -23.79 39.98 0.83
CA PHE A 267 -24.48 38.85 1.45
C PHE A 267 -24.31 38.83 2.97
N LYS A 268 -23.10 39.12 3.46
CA LYS A 268 -22.78 39.22 4.89
C LYS A 268 -23.59 40.35 5.55
N THR A 269 -23.60 41.54 4.95
CA THR A 269 -24.33 42.71 5.45
C THR A 269 -25.84 42.47 5.44
N ALA A 270 -26.37 41.84 4.39
CA ALA A 270 -27.78 41.45 4.34
C ALA A 270 -28.12 40.41 5.42
N SER A 271 -27.16 39.58 5.84
CA SER A 271 -27.36 38.57 6.89
C SER A 271 -27.30 39.14 8.32
N GLU A 272 -27.10 40.45 8.50
CA GLU A 272 -27.14 41.11 9.82
C GLU A 272 -28.53 41.71 10.15
N ASP A 273 -29.38 41.91 9.14
CA ASP A 273 -30.72 42.48 9.26
C ASP A 273 -31.80 41.36 9.26
N PRO A 274 -32.79 41.36 10.18
CA PRO A 274 -33.86 40.36 10.21
C PRO A 274 -34.54 40.10 8.85
N ALA A 275 -34.77 41.14 8.04
CA ALA A 275 -35.39 40.97 6.72
C ALA A 275 -34.41 40.41 5.67
N GLY A 276 -33.14 40.81 5.72
CA GLY A 276 -32.11 40.29 4.82
C GLY A 276 -31.72 38.84 5.13
N VAL A 277 -31.77 38.41 6.41
CA VAL A 277 -31.60 37.01 6.82
C VAL A 277 -32.67 36.11 6.20
N GLN A 278 -33.93 36.57 6.16
CA GLN A 278 -35.01 35.79 5.53
C GLN A 278 -34.79 35.60 4.04
N LEU A 279 -34.46 36.67 3.32
CA LEU A 279 -34.19 36.62 1.87
C LEU A 279 -32.94 35.78 1.55
N SER A 280 -31.90 35.89 2.38
CA SER A 280 -30.67 35.09 2.28
C SER A 280 -30.96 33.59 2.48
N ASN A 281 -31.73 33.24 3.51
CA ASN A 281 -32.15 31.86 3.75
C ASN A 281 -33.00 31.29 2.62
N GLN A 282 -33.92 32.10 2.07
CA GLN A 282 -34.73 31.70 0.91
C GLN A 282 -33.85 31.42 -0.31
N LEU A 283 -32.90 32.31 -0.62
CA LEU A 283 -31.96 32.10 -1.72
C LEU A 283 -31.16 30.80 -1.54
N VAL A 284 -30.63 30.53 -0.33
CA VAL A 284 -29.86 29.30 -0.06
C VAL A 284 -30.74 28.06 -0.19
N GLN A 285 -31.98 28.10 0.31
CA GLN A 285 -32.93 27.00 0.21
C GLN A 285 -33.31 26.70 -1.24
N HIS A 286 -33.70 27.73 -2.00
CA HIS A 286 -34.04 27.58 -3.41
C HIS A 286 -32.82 27.19 -4.25
N PHE A 287 -31.62 27.69 -3.93
CA PHE A 287 -30.37 27.25 -4.57
C PHE A 287 -30.15 25.76 -4.35
N GLY A 288 -30.25 25.29 -3.10
CA GLY A 288 -30.11 23.88 -2.77
C GLY A 288 -31.15 23.00 -3.49
N GLN A 289 -32.40 23.45 -3.57
CA GLN A 289 -33.46 22.74 -4.27
C GLN A 289 -33.24 22.71 -5.79
N ALA A 290 -32.91 23.84 -6.40
CA ALA A 290 -32.66 23.95 -7.83
C ALA A 290 -31.43 23.13 -8.24
N LEU A 291 -30.33 23.25 -7.49
CA LEU A 291 -29.11 22.46 -7.72
C LEU A 291 -29.38 20.97 -7.53
N GLY A 292 -30.05 20.58 -6.43
CA GLY A 292 -30.40 19.19 -6.17
C GLY A 292 -31.27 18.58 -7.29
N THR A 293 -32.27 19.32 -7.76
CA THR A 293 -33.16 18.90 -8.86
C THR A 293 -32.41 18.75 -10.17
N GLU A 294 -31.52 19.69 -10.51
CA GLU A 294 -30.73 19.66 -11.75
C GLU A 294 -29.66 18.56 -11.74
N LEU A 295 -29.04 18.29 -10.57
CA LEU A 295 -28.09 17.20 -10.40
C LEU A 295 -28.76 15.82 -10.42
N GLN A 296 -30.02 15.72 -9.97
CA GLN A 296 -30.80 14.47 -10.02
C GLN A 296 -31.36 14.14 -11.40
N ARG A 297 -31.30 15.05 -12.38
CA ARG A 297 -31.71 14.74 -13.75
C ARG A 297 -30.85 13.60 -14.30
N GLU A 298 -31.49 12.60 -14.89
CA GLU A 298 -30.84 11.34 -15.33
C GLU A 298 -29.55 11.57 -16.11
N GLN A 299 -29.55 12.52 -17.06
CA GLN A 299 -28.36 12.80 -17.87
C GLN A 299 -27.19 13.35 -17.04
N THR A 300 -27.42 14.34 -16.18
CA THR A 300 -26.37 14.95 -15.34
C THR A 300 -25.86 13.95 -14.30
N LEU A 301 -26.77 13.18 -13.72
CA LEU A 301 -26.44 12.16 -12.73
C LEU A 301 -25.59 11.04 -13.34
N GLN A 302 -25.96 10.55 -14.53
CA GLN A 302 -25.19 9.52 -15.25
C GLN A 302 -23.80 10.03 -15.63
N GLU A 303 -23.68 11.24 -16.17
CA GLU A 303 -22.38 11.80 -16.55
C GLU A 303 -21.46 11.95 -15.33
N ILE A 304 -21.96 12.49 -14.21
CA ILE A 304 -21.17 12.61 -12.98
C ILE A 304 -20.80 11.23 -12.42
N GLN A 305 -21.71 10.26 -12.46
CA GLN A 305 -21.42 8.89 -12.01
C GLN A 305 -20.34 8.21 -12.84
N LEU A 306 -20.34 8.39 -14.17
CA LEU A 306 -19.30 7.88 -15.05
C LEU A 306 -17.94 8.52 -14.71
N LEU A 307 -17.90 9.86 -14.61
CA LEU A 307 -16.67 10.58 -14.26
C LEU A 307 -16.15 10.20 -12.87
N LEU A 308 -17.03 9.98 -11.89
CA LEU A 308 -16.63 9.49 -10.57
C LEU A 308 -16.12 8.04 -10.62
N GLY A 309 -16.72 7.19 -11.45
CA GLY A 309 -16.26 5.82 -11.67
C GLY A 309 -14.86 5.79 -12.28
N ASP A 310 -14.64 6.58 -13.33
CA ASP A 310 -13.35 6.70 -14.01
C ASP A 310 -12.28 7.27 -13.06
N PHE A 311 -12.60 8.34 -12.32
CA PHE A 311 -11.71 8.91 -11.31
C PHE A 311 -11.26 7.88 -10.26
N LEU A 312 -12.18 7.03 -9.79
CA LEU A 312 -11.84 5.97 -8.83
C LEU A 312 -10.97 4.88 -9.46
N GLU A 313 -11.14 4.58 -10.75
CA GLU A 313 -10.25 3.67 -11.49
C GLU A 313 -8.83 4.24 -11.58
N GLU A 314 -8.72 5.50 -11.98
CA GLU A 314 -7.43 6.19 -12.07
C GLU A 314 -6.73 6.23 -10.71
N PHE A 315 -7.48 6.52 -9.64
CA PHE A 315 -6.95 6.54 -8.28
C PHE A 315 -6.40 5.16 -7.87
N LYS A 316 -7.13 4.07 -8.16
CA LYS A 316 -6.68 2.70 -7.87
C LYS A 316 -5.38 2.35 -8.61
N ILE A 317 -5.25 2.74 -9.89
CA ILE A 317 -4.05 2.43 -10.69
C ILE A 317 -2.85 3.20 -10.15
N ASN A 318 -3.02 4.50 -9.88
CA ASN A 318 -1.97 5.34 -9.35
C ASN A 318 -1.53 4.90 -7.94
N TYR A 319 -2.42 4.26 -7.18
CA TYR A 319 -2.12 3.66 -5.89
C TYR A 319 -1.19 2.44 -5.96
N ILE A 320 -1.46 1.48 -6.86
CA ILE A 320 -0.67 0.23 -6.96
C ILE A 320 0.82 0.50 -7.22
N GLN A 321 1.16 1.61 -7.87
CA GLN A 321 2.54 1.97 -8.19
C GLN A 321 3.31 2.62 -7.03
N ARG A 322 2.63 3.05 -5.96
CA ARG A 322 3.22 3.80 -4.83
C ARG A 322 3.39 3.01 -3.54
N LEU A 323 3.07 1.72 -3.55
CA LEU A 323 3.17 0.85 -2.36
C LEU A 323 4.61 0.77 -1.84
N SER A 324 4.84 1.25 -0.62
CA SER A 324 6.11 1.11 0.11
C SER A 324 5.95 0.12 1.28
N GLU A 325 7.02 -0.61 1.62
CA GLU A 325 7.01 -1.58 2.75
C GLU A 325 6.87 -0.89 4.12
N GLU A 326 7.32 0.36 4.25
CA GLU A 326 7.32 1.12 5.51
C GLU A 326 5.90 1.54 5.95
N ASP A 327 4.98 1.69 5.00
CA ASP A 327 3.58 2.03 5.28
C ASP A 327 2.82 0.82 5.86
N PHE A 328 3.20 -0.39 5.47
CA PHE A 328 2.48 -1.62 5.81
C PHE A 328 2.43 -1.89 7.32
N GLU A 329 3.54 -1.68 8.05
CA GLU A 329 3.58 -1.91 9.49
C GLU A 329 2.68 -0.95 10.28
N LYS A 330 2.68 0.34 9.93
CA LYS A 330 1.82 1.35 10.58
C LYS A 330 0.34 1.06 10.34
N ILE A 331 -0.01 0.59 9.15
CA ILE A 331 -1.40 0.30 8.79
C ILE A 331 -1.86 -1.00 9.47
N LEU A 332 -0.97 -1.98 9.66
CA LEU A 332 -1.28 -3.19 10.43
C LEU A 332 -1.61 -2.85 11.89
N GLU A 333 -0.88 -1.91 12.50
CA GLU A 333 -1.22 -1.41 13.84
C GLU A 333 -2.58 -0.68 13.86
N GLN A 334 -2.85 0.17 12.86
CA GLN A 334 -4.13 0.87 12.75
C GLN A 334 -5.31 -0.09 12.57
N ALA A 335 -5.16 -1.13 11.74
CA ALA A 335 -6.17 -2.18 11.57
C ALA A 335 -6.46 -2.89 12.90
N LYS A 336 -5.42 -3.27 13.65
CA LYS A 336 -5.56 -3.87 14.98
C LYS A 336 -6.26 -2.94 15.97
N GLN A 337 -5.96 -1.63 15.95
CA GLN A 337 -6.65 -0.65 16.80
C GLN A 337 -8.14 -0.52 16.43
N LEU A 338 -8.48 -0.49 15.15
CA LEU A 338 -9.88 -0.41 14.69
C LEU A 338 -10.69 -1.65 15.11
N GLN A 339 -10.09 -2.84 15.05
CA GLN A 339 -10.71 -4.07 15.55
C GLN A 339 -10.95 -4.03 17.07
N GLN A 340 -10.10 -3.34 17.84
CA GLN A 340 -10.32 -3.17 19.28
C GLN A 340 -11.45 -2.18 19.60
N ILE A 341 -11.65 -1.16 18.76
CA ILE A 341 -12.68 -0.13 18.93
C ILE A 341 -14.05 -0.65 18.49
N ALA A 342 -14.10 -1.48 17.45
CA ALA A 342 -15.31 -2.11 16.95
C ALA A 342 -15.12 -3.64 16.84
N PRO A 343 -15.09 -4.37 17.97
CA PRO A 343 -15.02 -5.82 17.95
C PRO A 343 -16.29 -6.38 17.30
N ARG A 344 -16.11 -7.27 16.32
CA ARG A 344 -17.22 -7.94 15.63
C ARG A 344 -17.88 -9.01 16.49
#